data_AF-A0A7G2IUR1-F1
#
_entry.id   AF-A0A7G2IUR1-F1
#
_cell.length_a   1.000
_cell.length_b   1.000
_cell.length_c   1.000
_cell.angle_alpha   90.00
_cell.angle_beta   90.00
_cell.angle_gamma   90.00
#
_symmetry.space_group_name_H-M   'P 1'
#
loop_
_entity.id
_entity.type
_entity.pdbx_description
1 polymer ?
#
loop_
_entity_poly.entity_id
_entity_poly.type
_entity_poly.pdbx_seq_one_letter_code
_entity_poly.pdbx_strand_id
1 'polypeptide(L)'
;MIVLELIIVLLAIFLGARLGGIGIGFAGGLGVLVLAAIGVKPGNIPFDVISIIMAVIAAISAMQIAGGLDYLVHQTEKTAA
;
A
#
# COMPACT_ATOMS: atom_id res chain seq x y z
N MET A 1 17.83 -0.76 18.71
CA MET A 1 17.52 0.02 17.49
C MET A 1 16.65 -0.79 16.54
N ILE A 2 17.16 -1.87 15.93
CA ILE A 2 16.42 -2.72 14.98
C ILE A 2 15.04 -3.21 15.47
N VAL A 3 14.93 -3.61 16.74
CA VAL A 3 13.63 -4.09 17.30
C VAL A 3 12.57 -2.98 17.26
N LEU A 4 12.95 -1.72 17.54
CA LEU A 4 12.04 -0.59 17.51
C LEU A 4 11.61 -0.25 16.08
N GLU A 5 12.57 -0.25 15.14
CA GLU A 5 12.32 -0.03 13.72
C GLU A 5 11.38 -1.11 13.16
N LEU A 6 11.60 -2.36 13.53
CA LEU A 6 10.75 -3.48 13.14
C LEU A 6 9.32 -3.31 13.68
N ILE A 7 9.17 -2.90 14.93
CA ILE A 7 7.85 -2.62 15.52
C ILE A 7 7.13 -1.52 14.71
N ILE A 8 7.82 -0.43 14.36
CA ILE A 8 7.24 0.67 13.58
C ILE A 8 6.80 0.18 12.20
N VAL A 9 7.64 -0.58 11.51
CA VAL A 9 7.31 -1.14 10.18
C VAL A 9 6.13 -2.09 10.27
N LEU A 10 6.11 -3.00 11.25
CA LEU A 10 5.00 -3.94 11.45
C LEU A 10 3.69 -3.21 11.77
N LEU A 11 3.74 -2.17 12.59
CA LEU A 11 2.58 -1.32 12.88
C LEU A 11 2.09 -0.59 11.62
N ALA A 12 2.99 -0.03 10.82
CA ALA A 12 2.64 0.64 9.57
C ALA A 12 1.99 -0.34 8.57
N ILE A 13 2.55 -1.55 8.41
CA ILE A 13 1.97 -2.59 7.55
C ILE A 13 0.60 -3.02 8.08
N PHE A 14 0.48 -3.28 9.38
CA PHE A 14 -0.78 -3.69 10.00
C PHE A 14 -1.87 -2.64 9.80
N LEU A 15 -1.55 -1.37 10.03
CA LEU A 15 -2.49 -0.25 9.84
C LEU A 15 -2.88 -0.10 8.36
N GLY A 16 -1.89 -0.17 7.46
CA GLY A 16 -2.11 -0.08 6.02
C GLY A 16 -2.98 -1.21 5.50
N ALA A 17 -2.69 -2.45 5.88
CA ALA A 17 -3.47 -3.63 5.50
C ALA A 17 -4.93 -3.55 5.98
N ARG A 18 -5.16 -2.98 7.17
CA ARG A 18 -6.52 -2.79 7.70
C ARG A 18 -7.30 -1.69 7.00
N LEU A 19 -6.62 -0.62 6.56
CA LEU A 19 -7.25 0.46 5.79
C LEU A 19 -7.58 0.03 4.35
N GLY A 20 -6.73 -0.81 3.75
CA GLY A 20 -6.93 -1.32 2.39
C GLY A 20 -6.81 -0.24 1.30
N GLY A 21 -6.85 -0.66 0.04
CA GLY A 21 -6.84 0.23 -1.14
C GLY A 21 -5.75 1.30 -1.07
N ILE A 22 -6.15 2.57 -1.20
CA ILE A 22 -5.24 3.73 -1.16
C ILE A 22 -4.57 3.95 0.20
N GLY A 23 -5.18 3.47 1.30
CA GLY A 23 -4.63 3.59 2.65
C GLY A 23 -3.31 2.86 2.85
N ILE A 24 -3.05 1.80 2.08
CA ILE A 24 -1.79 1.04 2.13
C ILE A 24 -0.60 1.94 1.72
N GLY A 25 -0.77 2.74 0.66
CA GLY A 25 0.29 3.64 0.17
C GLY A 25 0.63 4.72 1.20
N PHE A 26 -0.40 5.33 1.81
CA PHE A 26 -0.21 6.35 2.85
C PHE A 26 0.42 5.78 4.13
N ALA A 27 0.00 4.60 4.58
CA ALA A 27 0.57 3.96 5.76
C ALA A 27 2.06 3.62 5.57
N GLY A 28 2.45 3.17 4.37
CA GLY A 28 3.85 2.94 4.02
C GLY A 28 4.69 4.23 4.08
N GLY A 29 4.20 5.31 3.46
CA GLY A 29 4.87 6.62 3.50
C GLY A 29 4.99 7.18 4.92
N LEU A 30 3.93 7.07 5.73
CA LEU A 30 3.93 7.50 7.12
C LEU A 30 4.92 6.69 7.97
N GLY A 31 5.00 5.37 7.77
CA GLY A 31 6.00 4.53 8.44
C GLY A 31 7.43 4.98 8.16
N VAL A 32 7.74 5.33 6.91
CA VAL A 32 9.07 5.85 6.53
C VAL A 32 9.35 7.21 7.19
N LEU A 33 8.36 8.11 7.25
CA LEU A 33 8.51 9.40 7.93
C LEU A 33 8.78 9.24 9.43
N VAL A 34 8.09 8.30 10.10
CA VAL A 34 8.31 8.01 11.51
C VAL A 34 9.72 7.46 11.75
N LEU A 35 10.20 6.55 10.89
CA LEU A 35 11.56 6.03 10.96
C LEU A 35 12.61 7.14 10.76
N ALA A 36 12.39 8.05 9.82
CA ALA A 36 13.28 9.20 9.61
C ALA A 36 13.31 10.14 10.82
N ALA A 37 12.17 10.38 11.47
CA ALA A 37 12.06 11.25 12.64
C ALA A 37 12.83 10.73 13.87
N ILE A 38 12.99 9.41 14.00
CA ILE A 38 13.78 8.79 15.09
C ILE A 38 15.27 8.65 14.74
N GLY A 39 15.74 9.24 13.63
CA GLY A 39 17.15 9.32 13.26
C GLY A 39 17.66 8.24 12.31
N VAL A 40 16.77 7.41 11.74
CA VAL A 40 17.15 6.47 10.67
C VAL A 40 17.42 7.27 9.41
N LYS A 41 18.64 7.20 8.87
CA LYS A 41 18.99 7.90 7.63
C LYS A 41 18.14 7.34 6.48
N PRO A 42 17.36 8.19 5.78
CA PRO A 42 16.69 7.77 4.56
C PRO A 42 17.75 7.35 3.53
N GLY A 43 17.54 6.20 2.90
CA GLY A 43 18.33 5.80 1.74
C GLY A 43 17.93 6.61 0.49
N ASN A 44 18.45 6.19 -0.66
CA ASN A 44 17.98 6.73 -1.94
C ASN A 44 16.49 6.37 -2.11
N ILE A 45 15.65 7.40 -2.21
CA ILE A 45 14.21 7.23 -2.37
C ILE A 45 13.94 6.88 -3.85
N PRO A 46 13.37 5.69 -4.14
CA PRO A 46 13.09 5.28 -5.51
C PRO A 46 11.75 5.88 -5.98
N PHE A 47 11.75 7.16 -6.34
CA PHE A 47 10.54 7.88 -6.76
C PHE A 47 9.82 7.22 -7.94
N ASP A 48 10.56 6.67 -8.89
CA ASP A 48 9.98 5.95 -10.04
C ASP A 48 9.15 4.75 -9.58
N VAL A 49 9.68 3.96 -8.64
CA VAL A 49 8.99 2.78 -8.11
C VAL A 49 7.77 3.18 -7.28
N ILE A 50 7.92 4.19 -6.41
CA ILE A 50 6.82 4.67 -5.55
C ILE A 50 5.68 5.22 -6.41
N SER A 51 5.99 6.00 -7.46
CA SER A 51 4.98 6.59 -8.33
C SER A 51 4.19 5.53 -9.11
N ILE A 52 4.85 4.49 -9.61
CA ILE A 52 4.19 3.35 -10.26
C ILE A 52 3.24 2.64 -9.28
N ILE A 53 3.71 2.34 -8.05
CA ILE A 53 2.87 1.71 -7.03
C ILE A 53 1.66 2.59 -6.71
N MET A 54 1.84 3.90 -6.53
CA MET A 54 0.76 4.83 -6.25
C MET A 54 -0.25 4.93 -7.40
N ALA A 55 0.21 4.93 -8.65
CA ALA A 55 -0.67 4.92 -9.82
C ALA A 55 -1.52 3.64 -9.87
N VAL A 56 -0.92 2.47 -9.63
CA VAL A 56 -1.62 1.18 -9.61
C VAL A 56 -2.62 1.13 -8.44
N ILE A 57 -2.23 1.56 -7.24
CA ILE A 57 -3.11 1.61 -6.07
C ILE A 57 -4.31 2.53 -6.34
N ALA A 58 -4.09 3.69 -6.95
CA ALA A 58 -5.18 4.61 -7.30
C ALA A 58 -6.14 4.00 -8.32
N ALA A 59 -5.61 3.35 -9.37
CA ALA A 59 -6.42 2.66 -10.37
C ALA A 59 -7.25 1.52 -9.75
N ILE A 60 -6.63 0.68 -8.92
CA ILE A 60 -7.34 -0.42 -8.21
C ILE A 60 -8.39 0.14 -7.26
N SER A 61 -8.09 1.19 -6.51
CA SER A 61 -9.05 1.82 -5.58
C SER A 61 -10.26 2.38 -6.33
N ALA A 62 -10.04 3.00 -7.50
CA ALA A 62 -11.13 3.46 -8.36
C ALA A 62 -11.96 2.28 -8.89
N MET A 63 -11.32 1.18 -9.32
CA MET A 63 -12.01 -0.03 -9.78
C MET A 63 -12.81 -0.72 -8.67
N GLN A 64 -12.29 -0.75 -7.44
CA GLN A 64 -12.98 -1.31 -6.27
C GLN A 64 -14.25 -0.52 -5.94
N ILE A 65 -14.16 0.82 -5.94
CA ILE A 65 -15.33 1.68 -5.67
C ILE A 65 -16.35 1.60 -6.82
N ALA A 66 -15.88 1.48 -8.07
CA ALA A 66 -16.75 1.35 -9.24
C ALA A 66 -17.39 -0.05 -9.41
N GLY A 67 -17.03 -1.05 -8.58
CA GLY A 67 -17.46 -2.44 -8.74
C GLY A 67 -16.84 -3.16 -9.95
N GLY A 68 -15.83 -2.56 -10.59
CA GLY A 68 -15.17 -3.12 -11.77
C GLY A 68 -14.42 -4.41 -11.47
N LEU A 69 -13.91 -4.56 -10.24
CA LEU A 69 -13.26 -5.80 -9.82
C LEU A 69 -14.27 -6.96 -9.72
N ASP A 70 -15.44 -6.71 -9.12
CA ASP A 70 -16.50 -7.72 -8.98
C ASP A 70 -17.06 -8.14 -10.35
N TYR A 71 -17.18 -7.19 -11.29
CA TYR A 71 -17.56 -7.49 -12.67
C TYR A 71 -16.59 -8.47 -13.35
N LEU A 72 -15.28 -8.23 -13.22
CA LEU A 72 -14.27 -9.11 -13.82
C LEU A 72 -14.29 -10.52 -13.21
N VAL A 73 -14.51 -10.63 -11.90
CA VAL A 73 -14.67 -11.91 -11.22
C VAL A 73 -15.90 -12.64 -11.74
N HIS A 74 -17.06 -11.98 -11.78
CA HIS A 74 -18.31 -12.58 -12.27
C HIS A 74 -18.20 -13.07 -13.71
N GLN A 75 -17.51 -12.31 -14.58
CA GLN A 75 -17.32 -12.71 -15.97
C GLN A 75 -16.41 -13.94 -16.08
N THR A 76 -15.43 -14.07 -15.20
CA THR A 76 -14.54 -15.23 -15.11
C THR A 76 -15.30 -16.46 -14.64
N GLU A 77 -16.14 -16.34 -13.61
CA GLU A 77 -17.01 -17.43 -13.12
C GLU A 77 -17.97 -17.94 -14.19
N LYS A 78 -18.56 -17.05 -14.99
CA LYS A 78 -19.43 -17.43 -16.11
C LYS A 78 -18.74 -18.21 -17.21
N THR A 79 -17.44 -17.98 -17.41
CA THR A 79 -16.68 -18.63 -18.49
C THR A 79 -16.04 -19.94 -18.02
N ALA A 80 -15.86 -20.11 -16.71
CA ALA A 80 -15.32 -21.31 -16.10
C ALA A 80 -16.35 -22.44 -15.88
N ALA A 81 -17.65 -22.12 -16.00
CA ALA A 81 -18.77 -23.06 -15.95
C ALA A 81 -19.23 -23.46 -17.36
#